data_AF-A0A7S3T238-F1
#
_entry.id   AF-A0A7S3T238-F1
#
_cell.length_a   1.000
_cell.length_b   1.000
_cell.length_c   1.000
_cell.angle_alpha   90.00
_cell.angle_beta   90.00
_cell.angle_gamma   90.00
#
_symmetry.space_group_name_H-M   'P 1'
#
loop_
_entity.id
_entity.type
_entity.pdbx_description
1 polymer ?
#
loop_
_entity_poly.entity_id
_entity_poly.type
_entity_poly.pdbx_seq_one_letter_code
_entity_poly.pdbx_strand_id
1 'polypeptide(L)'
;RSSPPSMSDAYSKLKVAQLKAKLKERAQSGAGEKEDLVRRLQLCDAGDKHALPDGRNPTTLKAAEFRKALASRGLPCDLSINTRDELMQSLIDALKTEGGGTSAEAGSSAGGGGGGEDADELATRLALQVLELGEAGNPEGVLSLLGAAITRATPFAAQRKAYLSLARIIHPDKLPKLGQATKAFQHLVRAFEVLTAPEAPPQAAKAAARAHTAISRSNDGCFKTHLFCPRCKSQWGSADSGVMDFDYNFMMQGLKVYCCALCLCDFGCMTAEHRCPLCRKPFEYHPRDYHRQVTCGNARCSGTFGFWLYHVPGWRTTCGRRRGRSRSGRPSSARRRRRVSRARRARARAARPRRRGARRGRSSSSLDCSTRARAAASSLRRA
;
A
#
# COMPACT_ATOMS: atom_id res chain seq x y z
N ARG A 1 -7.78 2.69 56.46
CA ARG A 1 -7.62 1.51 55.58
C ARG A 1 -6.48 1.82 54.64
N SER A 2 -5.31 1.25 54.89
CA SER A 2 -4.09 1.41 54.11
C SER A 2 -4.30 0.88 52.70
N SER A 3 -4.04 1.72 51.69
CA SER A 3 -3.99 1.29 50.29
C SER A 3 -3.03 0.11 50.15
N PRO A 4 -3.35 -0.93 49.36
CA PRO A 4 -2.42 -2.03 49.14
C PRO A 4 -1.11 -1.45 48.59
N PRO A 5 0.06 -1.88 49.08
CA PRO A 5 1.34 -1.43 48.54
C PRO A 5 1.34 -1.72 47.04
N SER A 6 1.66 -0.71 46.23
CA SER A 6 1.83 -0.91 44.80
C SER A 6 2.85 -2.02 44.60
N MET A 7 2.52 -3.02 43.77
CA MET A 7 3.37 -4.19 43.57
C MET A 7 4.79 -3.82 43.08
N SER A 8 4.98 -2.59 42.59
CA SER A 8 6.28 -1.97 42.30
C SER A 8 7.26 -2.04 43.49
N ASP A 9 6.77 -1.82 44.70
CA ASP A 9 7.58 -1.65 45.90
C ASP A 9 7.96 -2.99 46.54
N ALA A 10 7.24 -4.05 46.15
CA ALA A 10 7.56 -5.42 46.55
C ALA A 10 8.78 -5.95 45.80
N TYR A 11 8.96 -5.58 44.52
CA TYR A 11 10.07 -6.07 43.70
C TYR A 11 11.38 -5.34 43.96
N SER A 12 11.34 -4.05 44.30
CA SER A 12 12.55 -3.25 44.60
C SER A 12 13.30 -3.73 45.84
N LYS A 13 12.60 -4.38 46.78
CA LYS A 13 13.14 -4.93 48.03
C LYS A 13 13.79 -6.30 47.88
N LEU A 14 13.57 -7.00 46.76
CA LEU A 14 14.13 -8.33 46.52
C LEU A 14 15.60 -8.27 46.10
N LYS A 15 16.36 -9.30 46.47
CA LYS A 15 17.75 -9.47 46.02
C LYS A 15 17.78 -9.91 44.55
N VAL A 16 18.85 -9.55 43.82
CA VAL A 16 19.03 -9.89 42.39
C VAL A 16 18.88 -11.39 42.12
N ALA A 17 19.36 -12.25 43.02
CA ALA A 17 19.21 -13.70 42.91
C ALA A 17 17.73 -14.15 42.93
N GLN A 18 16.93 -13.55 43.81
CA GLN A 18 15.49 -13.84 43.92
C GLN A 18 14.72 -13.33 42.70
N LEU A 19 15.10 -12.15 42.17
CA LEU A 19 14.53 -11.60 40.94
C LEU A 19 14.81 -12.50 39.73
N LYS A 20 16.04 -13.00 39.60
CA LYS A 20 16.41 -13.96 38.54
C LYS A 20 15.67 -15.29 38.68
N ALA A 21 15.47 -15.80 39.89
CA ALA A 21 14.68 -17.01 40.14
C ALA A 21 13.23 -16.84 39.68
N LYS A 22 12.58 -15.73 40.05
CA LYS A 22 11.21 -15.42 39.62
C LYS A 22 11.07 -15.22 38.11
N LEU A 23 12.07 -14.63 37.44
CA LEU A 23 12.08 -14.50 35.98
C LEU A 23 12.27 -15.86 35.29
N LYS A 24 13.07 -16.76 35.89
CA LYS A 24 13.28 -18.12 35.39
C LYS A 24 11.99 -18.96 35.47
N GLU A 25 11.24 -18.85 36.56
CA GLU A 25 9.91 -19.49 36.71
C GLU A 25 8.93 -19.06 35.60
N ARG A 26 9.06 -17.81 35.13
CA ARG A 26 8.22 -17.24 34.06
C ARG A 26 8.82 -17.35 32.66
N ALA A 27 9.88 -18.14 32.48
CA ALA A 27 10.59 -18.36 31.23
C ALA A 27 11.10 -17.06 30.55
N GLN A 28 11.48 -16.04 31.33
CA GLN A 28 12.05 -14.78 30.85
C GLN A 28 13.56 -14.72 31.01
N SER A 29 14.22 -13.82 30.26
CA SER A 29 15.66 -13.62 30.35
C SER A 29 16.06 -12.93 31.66
N GLY A 30 17.02 -13.50 32.38
CA GLY A 30 17.60 -12.96 33.61
C GLY A 30 18.83 -12.06 33.40
N ALA A 31 19.01 -11.50 32.19
CA ALA A 31 20.17 -10.69 31.82
C ALA A 31 19.90 -9.19 32.03
N GLY A 32 20.77 -8.48 32.73
CA GLY A 32 20.63 -7.04 32.99
C GLY A 32 20.88 -6.68 34.45
N GLU A 33 20.79 -5.38 34.75
CA GLU A 33 20.97 -4.85 36.09
C GLU A 33 19.70 -5.05 36.93
N LYS A 34 19.76 -4.76 38.24
CA LYS A 34 18.63 -4.97 39.16
C LYS A 34 17.36 -4.27 38.67
N GLU A 35 17.49 -3.07 38.12
CA GLU A 35 16.38 -2.24 37.64
C GLU A 35 15.68 -2.87 36.43
N ASP A 36 16.45 -3.41 35.47
CA ASP A 36 15.90 -4.11 34.30
C ASP A 36 15.10 -5.35 34.70
N LEU A 37 15.61 -6.11 35.69
CA LEU A 37 14.93 -7.31 36.19
C LEU A 37 13.60 -6.95 36.87
N VAL A 38 13.57 -5.86 37.64
CA VAL A 38 12.34 -5.34 38.25
C VAL A 38 11.36 -4.89 37.17
N ARG A 39 11.83 -4.13 36.17
CA ARG A 39 11.00 -3.66 35.04
C ARG A 39 10.40 -4.82 34.25
N ARG A 40 11.17 -5.89 33.98
CA ARG A 40 10.65 -7.09 33.29
C ARG A 40 9.60 -7.84 34.11
N LEU A 41 9.76 -7.94 35.42
CA LEU A 41 8.74 -8.55 36.28
C LEU A 41 7.45 -7.72 36.29
N GLN A 42 7.55 -6.39 36.33
CA GLN A 42 6.41 -5.50 36.22
C GLN A 42 5.70 -5.65 34.87
N LEU A 43 6.45 -5.75 33.77
CA LEU A 43 5.91 -6.02 32.44
C LEU A 43 5.21 -7.37 32.36
N CYS A 44 5.72 -8.40 33.04
CA CYS A 44 5.06 -9.70 33.12
C CYS A 44 3.72 -9.60 33.85
N ASP A 45 3.69 -8.99 35.03
CA ASP A 45 2.45 -8.82 35.80
C ASP A 45 1.42 -7.97 35.05
N ALA A 46 1.87 -6.94 34.33
CA ALA A 46 1.00 -6.11 33.50
C ALA A 46 0.47 -6.87 32.28
N GLY A 47 1.30 -7.75 31.69
CA GLY A 47 0.89 -8.66 30.62
C GLY A 47 -0.13 -9.71 31.07
N ASP A 48 -0.02 -10.22 32.29
CA ASP A 48 -0.98 -11.17 32.87
C ASP A 48 -2.35 -10.50 33.12
N LYS A 49 -2.37 -9.21 33.45
CA LYS A 49 -3.61 -8.43 33.62
C LYS A 49 -4.27 -8.03 32.30
N HIS A 50 -3.48 -7.85 31.24
CA HIS A 50 -3.95 -7.42 29.93
C HIS A 50 -3.57 -8.47 28.88
N ALA A 51 -4.28 -9.60 28.92
CA ALA A 51 -4.11 -10.67 27.95
C ALA A 51 -4.54 -10.24 26.53
N LEU A 52 -3.91 -10.83 25.51
CA LEU A 52 -4.34 -10.64 24.12
C LEU A 52 -5.76 -11.22 23.92
N PRO A 53 -6.46 -10.85 22.82
CA PRO A 53 -7.77 -11.42 22.48
C PRO A 53 -7.81 -12.96 22.42
N ASP A 54 -6.67 -13.59 22.15
CA ASP A 54 -6.49 -15.05 22.12
C ASP A 54 -6.29 -15.68 23.52
N GLY A 55 -6.41 -14.90 24.60
CA GLY A 55 -6.20 -15.34 25.99
C GLY A 55 -4.74 -15.63 26.36
N ARG A 56 -3.78 -15.27 25.50
CA ARG A 56 -2.34 -15.52 25.70
C ARG A 56 -1.63 -14.31 26.28
N ASN A 57 -0.66 -14.57 27.17
CA ASN A 57 0.15 -13.52 27.78
C ASN A 57 1.15 -12.94 26.77
N PRO A 58 1.22 -11.60 26.61
CA PRO A 58 2.09 -10.93 25.62
C PRO A 58 3.57 -11.25 25.82
N THR A 59 3.97 -11.54 27.05
CA THR A 59 5.35 -11.83 27.46
C THR A 59 5.84 -13.20 27.00
N THR A 60 4.92 -14.15 26.77
CA THR A 60 5.22 -15.52 26.35
C THR A 60 5.26 -15.70 24.83
N LEU A 61 4.95 -14.64 24.07
CA LEU A 61 4.87 -14.71 22.61
C LEU A 61 6.25 -14.94 21.97
N LYS A 62 6.27 -15.83 20.97
CA LYS A 62 7.42 -16.02 20.10
C LYS A 62 7.68 -14.73 19.32
N ALA A 63 8.95 -14.45 18.99
CA ALA A 63 9.35 -13.20 18.33
C ALA A 63 8.64 -12.91 16.98
N ALA A 64 8.17 -13.95 16.28
CA ALA A 64 7.37 -13.79 15.05
C ALA A 64 5.92 -13.36 15.34
N GLU A 65 5.30 -13.96 16.35
CA GLU A 65 3.92 -13.65 16.77
C GLU A 65 3.83 -12.27 17.42
N PHE A 66 4.83 -11.92 18.24
CA PHE A 66 4.96 -10.60 18.84
C PHE A 66 5.02 -9.48 17.78
N ARG A 67 5.84 -9.65 16.73
CA ARG A 67 5.90 -8.71 15.61
C ARG A 67 4.58 -8.61 14.86
N LYS A 68 3.86 -9.73 14.69
CA LYS A 68 2.55 -9.74 14.06
C LYS A 68 1.51 -8.98 14.90
N ALA A 69 1.56 -9.12 16.23
CA ALA A 69 0.68 -8.40 17.15
C ALA A 69 0.92 -6.88 17.12
N LEU A 70 2.19 -6.44 17.10
CA LEU A 70 2.55 -5.03 16.93
C LEU A 70 2.09 -4.48 15.58
N ALA A 71 2.36 -5.22 14.49
CA ALA A 71 1.95 -4.81 13.14
C ALA A 71 0.43 -4.72 12.98
N SER A 72 -0.32 -5.63 13.61
CA SER A 72 -1.80 -5.58 13.60
C SER A 72 -2.37 -4.31 14.25
N ARG A 73 -1.62 -3.70 15.17
CA ARG A 73 -1.98 -2.47 15.89
C ARG A 73 -1.28 -1.22 15.35
N GLY A 74 -0.52 -1.34 14.26
CA GLY A 74 0.20 -0.22 13.66
C GLY A 74 1.39 0.30 14.48
N LEU A 75 1.88 -0.48 15.45
CA LEU A 75 3.03 -0.13 16.28
C LEU A 75 4.36 -0.47 15.59
N PRO A 76 5.46 0.25 15.91
CA PRO A 76 6.78 -0.05 15.37
C PRO A 76 7.20 -1.47 15.74
N CYS A 77 7.64 -2.26 14.75
CA CYS A 77 8.00 -3.68 14.93
C CYS A 77 9.52 -3.92 14.79
N ASP A 78 10.30 -2.85 14.78
CA ASP A 78 11.74 -2.91 14.50
C ASP A 78 12.54 -2.98 15.81
N LEU A 79 13.20 -4.13 16.01
CA LEU A 79 14.09 -4.39 17.15
C LEU A 79 15.44 -3.65 17.03
N SER A 80 15.72 -3.02 15.89
CA SER A 80 16.92 -2.19 15.72
C SER A 80 16.78 -0.78 16.30
N ILE A 81 15.54 -0.33 16.54
CA ILE A 81 15.23 1.02 17.01
C ILE A 81 14.86 0.99 18.49
N ASN A 82 14.09 -0.01 18.92
CA ASN A 82 13.61 -0.13 20.30
C ASN A 82 13.98 -1.50 20.88
N THR A 83 14.29 -1.53 22.18
CA THR A 83 14.52 -2.77 22.91
C THR A 83 13.23 -3.60 22.98
N ARG A 84 13.36 -4.93 23.13
CA ARG A 84 12.20 -5.83 23.25
C ARG A 84 11.24 -5.39 24.38
N ASP A 85 11.81 -4.90 25.48
CA ASP A 85 11.06 -4.50 26.67
C ASP A 85 10.24 -3.21 26.42
N GLU A 86 10.75 -2.26 25.64
CA GLU A 86 10.02 -1.04 25.22
C GLU A 86 8.88 -1.34 24.25
N LEU A 87 9.10 -2.27 23.32
CA LEU A 87 8.05 -2.75 22.42
C LEU A 87 6.96 -3.50 23.19
N MET A 88 7.33 -4.26 24.22
CA MET A 88 6.38 -4.95 25.10
C MET A 88 5.55 -3.97 25.92
N GLN A 89 6.18 -2.93 26.48
CA GLN A 89 5.49 -1.84 27.17
C GLN A 89 4.47 -1.17 26.23
N SER A 90 4.89 -0.83 25.00
CA SER A 90 4.02 -0.21 23.99
C SER A 90 2.81 -1.08 23.63
N LEU A 91 3.00 -2.40 23.56
CA LEU A 91 1.90 -3.34 23.32
C LEU A 91 0.92 -3.39 24.50
N ILE A 92 1.43 -3.44 25.73
CA ILE A 92 0.61 -3.47 26.94
C ILE A 92 -0.17 -2.17 27.10
N ASP A 93 0.43 -1.02 26.80
CA ASP A 93 -0.27 0.27 26.88
C ASP A 93 -1.36 0.39 25.82
N ALA A 94 -1.15 -0.15 24.62
CA ALA A 94 -2.23 -0.27 23.62
C ALA A 94 -3.37 -1.19 24.10
N LEU A 95 -3.06 -2.31 24.77
CA LEU A 95 -4.08 -3.20 25.34
C LEU A 95 -4.84 -2.55 26.50
N LYS A 96 -4.20 -1.70 27.31
CA LYS A 96 -4.87 -0.90 28.34
C LYS A 96 -5.85 0.10 27.72
N THR A 97 -5.45 0.77 26.64
CA THR A 97 -6.36 1.70 25.93
C THR A 97 -7.56 0.97 25.32
N GLU A 98 -7.38 -0.26 24.84
CA GLU A 98 -8.47 -1.11 24.34
C GLU A 98 -9.41 -1.58 25.46
N GLY A 99 -8.90 -1.82 26.68
CA GLY A 99 -9.68 -2.32 27.82
C GLY A 99 -10.35 -1.25 28.70
N GLY A 100 -9.96 0.03 28.58
CA GLY A 100 -10.37 1.12 29.48
C GLY A 100 -11.28 2.20 28.87
N GLY A 101 -11.73 2.06 27.62
CA GLY A 101 -12.42 3.12 26.89
C GLY A 101 -13.78 2.72 26.34
N THR A 102 -14.85 2.98 27.09
CA THR A 102 -16.11 3.44 26.49
C THR A 102 -15.88 4.86 25.95
N SER A 103 -16.07 5.03 24.64
CA SER A 103 -16.23 6.29 23.90
C SER A 103 -14.97 7.17 23.71
N ALA A 104 -14.30 7.04 22.56
CA ALA A 104 -14.12 8.10 21.56
C ALA A 104 -13.07 7.72 20.50
N GLU A 105 -13.55 7.59 19.27
CA GLU A 105 -12.86 7.73 17.98
C GLU A 105 -11.73 6.76 17.56
N ALA A 106 -11.82 6.43 16.27
CA ALA A 106 -10.83 5.82 15.39
C ALA A 106 -10.66 4.29 15.45
N GLY A 107 -11.28 3.63 14.47
CA GLY A 107 -10.73 2.39 13.93
C GLY A 107 -11.74 1.31 13.59
N SER A 108 -12.74 1.58 12.75
CA SER A 108 -13.54 0.50 12.15
C SER A 108 -12.70 -0.33 11.18
N SER A 109 -11.94 -1.28 11.74
CA SER A 109 -11.45 -2.48 11.07
C SER A 109 -12.41 -3.63 11.37
N ALA A 110 -13.66 -3.50 10.91
CA ALA A 110 -14.58 -4.63 10.89
C ALA A 110 -14.20 -5.54 9.71
N GLY A 111 -13.34 -6.52 10.00
CA GLY A 111 -13.49 -7.83 9.39
C GLY A 111 -14.78 -8.44 9.92
N GLY A 112 -15.74 -8.70 9.03
CA GLY A 112 -17.00 -9.31 9.38
C GLY A 112 -17.75 -9.69 8.10
N GLY A 113 -17.68 -10.96 7.75
CA GLY A 113 -18.57 -11.57 6.77
C GLY A 113 -19.96 -11.72 7.39
N GLY A 114 -20.99 -11.34 6.64
CA GLY A 114 -22.39 -11.46 7.04
C GLY A 114 -23.17 -10.22 6.64
N GLY A 115 -23.87 -10.27 5.50
CA GLY A 115 -24.68 -9.15 4.97
C GLY A 115 -24.53 -8.96 3.46
N GLY A 116 -24.49 -10.06 2.70
CA GLY A 116 -24.13 -10.03 1.27
C GLY A 116 -25.21 -9.52 0.32
N GLU A 117 -26.45 -9.37 0.77
CA GLU A 117 -27.58 -9.03 -0.12
C GLU A 117 -27.91 -7.53 -0.05
N ASP A 118 -28.11 -6.97 1.15
CA ASP A 118 -28.39 -5.53 1.32
C ASP A 118 -27.21 -4.62 0.90
N ALA A 119 -25.97 -5.06 1.13
CA ALA A 119 -24.78 -4.30 0.76
C ALA A 119 -24.56 -4.28 -0.76
N ASP A 120 -24.89 -5.38 -1.45
CA ASP A 120 -24.80 -5.49 -2.91
C ASP A 120 -25.90 -4.68 -3.59
N GLU A 121 -27.11 -4.63 -3.01
CA GLU A 121 -28.21 -3.77 -3.47
C GLU A 121 -27.88 -2.29 -3.30
N LEU A 122 -27.37 -1.88 -2.13
CA LEU A 122 -26.94 -0.50 -1.89
C LEU A 122 -25.83 -0.09 -2.84
N ALA A 123 -24.84 -0.96 -3.06
CA ALA A 123 -23.75 -0.71 -4.00
C ALA A 123 -24.25 -0.60 -5.46
N THR A 124 -25.26 -1.39 -5.82
CA THR A 124 -25.92 -1.34 -7.13
C THR A 124 -26.66 -0.02 -7.34
N ARG A 125 -27.44 0.45 -6.34
CA ARG A 125 -28.11 1.76 -6.40
C ARG A 125 -27.13 2.91 -6.53
N LEU A 126 -26.04 2.90 -5.75
CA LEU A 126 -24.99 3.92 -5.85
C LEU A 126 -24.31 3.90 -7.23
N ALA A 127 -24.06 2.74 -7.80
CA ALA A 127 -23.47 2.64 -9.13
C ALA A 127 -24.37 3.22 -10.23
N LEU A 128 -25.70 3.05 -10.13
CA LEU A 128 -26.67 3.64 -11.05
C LEU A 128 -26.73 5.17 -10.90
N GLN A 129 -26.75 5.68 -9.66
CA GLN A 129 -26.69 7.13 -9.41
C GLN A 129 -25.40 7.78 -9.93
N VAL A 130 -24.26 7.08 -9.85
CA VAL A 130 -23.00 7.55 -10.44
C VAL A 130 -23.08 7.61 -11.97
N LEU A 131 -23.81 6.70 -12.61
CA LEU A 131 -24.02 6.72 -14.07
C LEU A 131 -24.87 7.92 -14.47
N GLU A 132 -26.01 8.13 -13.81
CA GLU A 132 -26.91 9.26 -14.08
C GLU A 132 -26.19 10.61 -13.91
N LEU A 133 -25.47 10.80 -12.79
CA LEU A 133 -24.71 12.02 -12.53
C LEU A 133 -23.49 12.17 -13.44
N GLY A 134 -22.91 11.05 -13.86
CA GLY A 134 -21.79 10.99 -14.79
C GLY A 134 -22.19 11.37 -16.22
N GLU A 135 -23.41 11.04 -16.64
CA GLU A 135 -24.02 11.44 -17.92
C GLU A 135 -24.49 12.90 -17.88
N ALA A 136 -25.02 13.35 -16.74
CA ALA A 136 -25.39 14.76 -16.52
C ALA A 136 -24.17 15.71 -16.42
N GLY A 137 -22.95 15.17 -16.34
CA GLY A 137 -21.72 15.98 -16.31
C GLY A 137 -21.48 16.72 -14.98
N ASN A 138 -22.02 16.22 -13.86
CA ASN A 138 -21.91 16.85 -12.54
C ASN A 138 -20.87 16.13 -11.65
N PRO A 139 -19.57 16.48 -11.73
CA PRO A 139 -18.51 15.78 -10.99
C PRO A 139 -18.59 15.97 -9.47
N GLU A 140 -19.12 17.10 -9.00
CA GLU A 140 -19.32 17.40 -7.58
C GLU A 140 -20.42 16.54 -6.96
N GLY A 141 -21.50 16.31 -7.71
CA GLY A 141 -22.60 15.43 -7.31
C GLY A 141 -22.13 13.98 -7.14
N VAL A 142 -21.28 13.48 -8.06
CA VAL A 142 -20.76 12.10 -8.02
C VAL A 142 -19.97 11.83 -6.73
N LEU A 143 -19.10 12.75 -6.31
CA LEU A 143 -18.31 12.58 -5.09
C LEU A 143 -19.10 12.88 -3.81
N SER A 144 -20.21 13.62 -3.92
CA SER A 144 -21.09 13.96 -2.79
C SER A 144 -22.11 12.88 -2.43
N LEU A 145 -22.18 11.78 -3.18
CA LEU A 145 -23.13 10.67 -2.97
C LEU A 145 -23.01 9.99 -1.59
N LEU A 146 -21.89 10.12 -0.90
CA LEU A 146 -21.72 9.59 0.47
C LEU A 146 -22.14 10.59 1.57
N GLY A 147 -22.88 11.65 1.20
CA GLY A 147 -23.41 12.64 2.14
C GLY A 147 -22.42 13.73 2.56
N ALA A 148 -21.21 13.75 2.02
CA ALA A 148 -20.25 14.83 2.20
C ALA A 148 -20.33 15.77 0.99
N ALA A 149 -20.70 17.04 1.18
CA ALA A 149 -20.69 18.03 0.11
C ALA A 149 -19.24 18.31 -0.33
N ILE A 150 -18.82 17.74 -1.46
CA ILE A 150 -17.46 17.89 -1.98
C ILE A 150 -17.48 18.81 -3.18
N THR A 151 -16.99 20.01 -2.97
CA THR A 151 -16.75 21.02 -4.01
C THR A 151 -15.26 21.04 -4.38
N ARG A 152 -14.90 21.75 -5.45
CA ARG A 152 -13.50 22.01 -5.81
C ARG A 152 -12.67 22.67 -4.71
N ALA A 153 -13.30 23.45 -3.82
CA ALA A 153 -12.63 24.13 -2.71
C ALA A 153 -12.23 23.17 -1.56
N THR A 154 -12.80 21.96 -1.54
CA THR A 154 -12.53 20.96 -0.49
C THR A 154 -11.07 20.50 -0.56
N PRO A 155 -10.34 20.35 0.55
CA PRO A 155 -8.95 19.90 0.54
C PRO A 155 -8.78 18.55 -0.17
N PHE A 156 -7.67 18.39 -0.91
CA PHE A 156 -7.37 17.19 -1.69
C PHE A 156 -7.46 15.89 -0.87
N ALA A 157 -7.06 15.94 0.40
CA ALA A 157 -7.16 14.79 1.32
C ALA A 157 -8.61 14.30 1.50
N ALA A 158 -9.58 15.22 1.61
CA ALA A 158 -11.00 14.88 1.76
C ALA A 158 -11.59 14.38 0.43
N GLN A 159 -11.23 15.00 -0.70
CA GLN A 159 -11.62 14.53 -2.03
C GLN A 159 -11.12 13.08 -2.27
N ARG A 160 -9.86 12.82 -1.93
CA ARG A 160 -9.25 11.49 -2.04
C ARG A 160 -9.91 10.47 -1.11
N LYS A 161 -10.28 10.87 0.11
CA LYS A 161 -10.97 9.99 1.08
C LYS A 161 -12.33 9.54 0.52
N ALA A 162 -13.12 10.47 -0.02
CA ALA A 162 -14.43 10.18 -0.61
C ALA A 162 -14.36 9.34 -1.88
N TYR A 163 -13.37 9.63 -2.75
CA TYR A 163 -13.10 8.78 -3.91
C TYR A 163 -12.76 7.35 -3.49
N LEU A 164 -11.90 7.17 -2.49
CA LEU A 164 -11.50 5.84 -2.02
C LEU A 164 -12.64 5.08 -1.35
N SER A 165 -13.54 5.75 -0.63
CA SER A 165 -14.73 5.11 -0.06
C SER A 165 -15.72 4.67 -1.15
N LEU A 166 -16.01 5.52 -2.15
CA LEU A 166 -16.85 5.16 -3.29
C LEU A 166 -16.23 4.03 -4.13
N ALA A 167 -14.92 4.12 -4.41
CA ALA A 167 -14.20 3.11 -5.18
C ALA A 167 -14.20 1.73 -4.49
N ARG A 168 -14.26 1.67 -3.16
CA ARG A 168 -14.38 0.40 -2.41
C ARG A 168 -15.75 -0.26 -2.54
N ILE A 169 -16.79 0.52 -2.82
CA ILE A 169 -18.17 0.06 -2.96
C ILE A 169 -18.47 -0.30 -4.42
N ILE A 170 -18.10 0.59 -5.36
CA ILE A 170 -18.48 0.53 -6.79
C ILE A 170 -17.41 -0.21 -7.63
N HIS A 171 -16.45 -0.90 -7.01
CA HIS A 171 -15.42 -1.61 -7.77
C HIS A 171 -16.04 -2.72 -8.65
N PRO A 172 -15.68 -2.83 -9.94
CA PRO A 172 -16.28 -3.82 -10.86
C PRO A 172 -16.06 -5.28 -10.42
N ASP A 173 -14.98 -5.58 -9.66
CA ASP A 173 -14.77 -6.92 -9.07
C ASP A 173 -15.83 -7.29 -8.01
N LYS A 174 -16.49 -6.32 -7.37
CA LYS A 174 -17.52 -6.57 -6.33
C LYS A 174 -18.93 -6.64 -6.89
N LEU A 175 -19.19 -6.02 -8.04
CA LEU A 175 -20.48 -5.99 -8.70
C LEU A 175 -20.44 -6.75 -10.04
N PRO A 176 -20.20 -8.07 -10.05
CA PRO A 176 -20.17 -8.85 -11.30
C PRO A 176 -21.54 -8.93 -11.98
N LYS A 177 -22.64 -8.69 -11.23
CA LYS A 177 -24.03 -8.71 -11.72
C LYS A 177 -24.37 -7.48 -12.57
N LEU A 178 -23.71 -6.35 -12.34
CA LEU A 178 -23.99 -5.10 -13.06
C LEU A 178 -23.02 -4.94 -14.24
N GLY A 179 -23.48 -5.24 -15.46
CA GLY A 179 -22.65 -5.12 -16.67
C GLY A 179 -22.10 -3.70 -16.92
N GLN A 180 -22.72 -2.68 -16.33
CA GLN A 180 -22.31 -1.27 -16.45
C GLN A 180 -21.37 -0.80 -15.33
N ALA A 181 -20.96 -1.66 -14.39
CA ALA A 181 -20.12 -1.26 -13.24
C ALA A 181 -18.78 -0.66 -13.68
N THR A 182 -18.23 -1.13 -14.80
CA THR A 182 -16.99 -0.57 -15.37
C THR A 182 -17.18 0.86 -15.87
N LYS A 183 -18.34 1.18 -16.47
CA LYS A 183 -18.66 2.55 -16.91
C LYS A 183 -18.85 3.46 -15.70
N ALA A 184 -19.62 3.02 -14.70
CA ALA A 184 -19.83 3.77 -13.46
C ALA A 184 -18.49 4.13 -12.78
N PHE A 185 -17.58 3.15 -12.71
CA PHE A 185 -16.24 3.36 -12.16
C PHE A 185 -15.40 4.35 -12.99
N GLN A 186 -15.50 4.31 -14.33
CA GLN A 186 -14.84 5.29 -15.19
C GLN A 186 -15.38 6.72 -14.97
N HIS A 187 -16.69 6.89 -14.79
CA HIS A 187 -17.28 8.19 -14.46
C HIS A 187 -16.83 8.70 -13.09
N LEU A 188 -16.71 7.82 -12.08
CA LEU A 188 -16.15 8.15 -10.78
C LEU A 188 -14.69 8.63 -10.88
N VAL A 189 -13.84 7.92 -11.63
CA VAL A 189 -12.44 8.31 -11.85
C VAL A 189 -12.36 9.65 -12.58
N ARG A 190 -13.19 9.85 -13.62
CA ARG A 190 -13.23 11.10 -14.37
C ARG A 190 -13.68 12.27 -13.50
N ALA A 191 -14.69 12.09 -12.65
CA ALA A 191 -15.13 13.10 -11.70
C ALA A 191 -14.00 13.52 -10.75
N PHE A 192 -13.29 12.55 -10.18
CA PHE A 192 -12.14 12.81 -9.32
C PHE A 192 -11.01 13.54 -10.06
N GLU A 193 -10.67 13.13 -11.28
CA GLU A 193 -9.65 13.80 -12.10
C GLU A 193 -10.03 15.24 -12.49
N VAL A 194 -11.32 15.54 -12.64
CA VAL A 194 -11.82 16.88 -12.97
C VAL A 194 -11.79 17.79 -11.75
N LEU A 195 -12.18 17.31 -10.57
CA LEU A 195 -12.13 18.12 -9.33
C LEU A 195 -10.70 18.35 -8.84
N THR A 196 -9.79 17.42 -9.11
CA THR A 196 -8.38 17.53 -8.71
C THR A 196 -7.52 18.24 -9.76
N ALA A 197 -8.06 18.49 -10.95
CA ALA A 197 -7.36 19.29 -11.96
C ALA A 197 -7.39 20.78 -11.57
N PRO A 198 -6.26 21.50 -11.68
CA PRO A 198 -6.25 22.94 -11.52
C PRO A 198 -7.16 23.57 -12.59
N GLU A 199 -7.96 24.55 -12.19
CA GLU A 199 -8.92 25.23 -13.07
C GLU A 199 -8.22 25.68 -14.35
N ALA A 200 -8.59 25.06 -15.47
CA ALA A 200 -8.10 25.52 -16.76
C ALA A 200 -8.78 26.87 -17.04
N PRO A 201 -8.03 27.92 -17.41
CA PRO A 201 -8.66 29.13 -17.91
C PRO A 201 -9.61 28.76 -19.07
N PRO A 202 -10.75 29.46 -19.22
CA PRO A 202 -11.84 29.07 -20.11
C PRO A 202 -11.46 29.28 -21.59
N GLN A 203 -10.55 28.47 -22.13
CA GLN A 203 -10.15 28.48 -23.53
C GLN A 203 -9.34 27.21 -23.87
N ALA A 204 -10.00 26.06 -23.98
CA ALA A 204 -9.39 24.89 -24.65
C ALA A 204 -10.42 23.89 -25.20
N ALA A 205 -11.67 24.33 -25.43
CA ALA A 205 -12.68 23.52 -26.10
C ALA A 205 -12.69 23.77 -27.61
N LYS A 206 -11.54 23.62 -28.29
CA LYS A 206 -11.50 23.30 -29.73
C LYS A 206 -10.31 22.39 -29.99
N ALA A 207 -10.62 21.12 -30.21
CA ALA A 207 -9.70 20.17 -30.79
C ALA A 207 -9.33 20.63 -32.22
N ALA A 208 -8.06 20.89 -32.44
CA ALA A 208 -7.44 20.74 -33.74
C ALA A 208 -6.14 19.99 -33.51
N ALA A 209 -6.06 18.78 -34.09
CA ALA A 209 -4.83 18.03 -34.23
C ALA A 209 -3.81 18.88 -34.99
N ARG A 210 -3.00 19.66 -34.26
CA ARG A 210 -1.85 20.35 -34.83
C ARG A 210 -0.66 19.40 -34.76
N ALA A 211 -0.13 19.10 -35.94
CA ALA A 211 1.12 18.39 -36.12
C ALA A 211 2.19 18.94 -35.18
N HIS A 212 3.02 18.05 -34.63
CA HIS A 212 4.10 18.36 -33.69
C HIS A 212 5.15 19.28 -34.34
N THR A 213 4.88 20.58 -34.43
CA THR A 213 5.95 21.58 -34.38
C THR A 213 6.55 21.47 -32.99
N ALA A 214 7.81 21.05 -32.93
CA ALA A 214 8.59 20.98 -31.70
C ALA A 214 8.76 22.42 -31.17
N ILE A 215 7.77 22.89 -30.42
CA ILE A 215 7.85 24.14 -29.69
C ILE A 215 8.91 23.89 -28.61
N SER A 216 10.15 24.28 -28.89
CA SER A 216 11.20 24.41 -27.90
C SER A 216 10.76 25.52 -26.96
N ARG A 217 10.18 25.13 -25.83
CA ARG A 217 9.83 26.03 -24.75
C ARG A 217 11.08 26.84 -24.35
N SER A 218 10.97 28.18 -24.33
CA SER A 218 12.05 29.01 -23.80
C SER A 218 12.11 28.88 -22.28
N ASN A 219 13.32 28.97 -21.71
CA ASN A 219 13.56 28.90 -20.26
C ASN A 219 13.39 30.27 -19.58
N ASP A 220 12.80 31.25 -20.26
CA ASP A 220 12.61 32.61 -19.74
C ASP A 220 11.63 32.58 -18.55
N GLY A 221 12.05 33.13 -17.41
CA GLY A 221 11.29 33.09 -16.16
C GLY A 221 11.12 31.68 -15.57
N CYS A 222 11.87 30.70 -16.05
CA CYS A 222 11.90 29.36 -15.48
C CYS A 222 13.05 29.21 -14.48
N PHE A 223 12.82 28.45 -13.42
CA PHE A 223 13.81 28.20 -12.37
C PHE A 223 13.83 26.71 -12.00
N LYS A 224 14.97 26.23 -11.50
CA LYS A 224 15.10 24.89 -10.92
C LYS A 224 14.51 24.93 -9.50
N THR A 225 13.39 24.23 -9.28
CA THR A 225 12.81 24.15 -7.94
C THR A 225 13.64 23.22 -7.06
N HIS A 226 13.74 23.56 -5.77
CA HIS A 226 14.45 22.71 -4.82
C HIS A 226 13.57 21.56 -4.38
N LEU A 227 14.04 20.34 -4.62
CA LEU A 227 13.37 19.10 -4.28
C LEU A 227 14.02 18.50 -3.02
N PHE A 228 13.22 18.03 -2.07
CA PHE A 228 13.70 17.38 -0.85
C PHE A 228 13.06 16.01 -0.63
N CYS A 229 13.81 15.13 0.02
CA CYS A 229 13.31 13.82 0.43
C CYS A 229 12.25 13.97 1.54
N PRO A 230 11.08 13.32 1.44
CA PRO A 230 10.03 13.43 2.46
C PRO A 230 10.41 12.82 3.82
N ARG A 231 11.42 11.95 3.86
CA ARG A 231 11.81 11.24 5.09
C ARG A 231 12.97 11.94 5.83
N CYS A 232 14.08 12.18 5.15
CA CYS A 232 15.27 12.78 5.76
C CYS A 232 15.47 14.27 5.40
N LYS A 233 14.61 14.86 4.56
CA LYS A 233 14.71 16.25 4.11
C LYS A 233 16.04 16.62 3.45
N SER A 234 16.78 15.64 2.94
CA SER A 234 17.98 15.89 2.15
C SER A 234 17.60 16.49 0.80
N GLN A 235 18.39 17.46 0.33
CA GLN A 235 18.19 18.03 -1.00
C GLN A 235 18.49 16.99 -2.08
N TRP A 236 17.61 16.90 -3.07
CA TRP A 236 17.79 16.05 -4.23
C TRP A 236 18.67 16.73 -5.27
N GLY A 237 19.53 15.95 -5.95
CA GLY A 237 20.47 16.48 -6.93
C GLY A 237 21.69 17.16 -6.31
N SER A 238 22.07 16.81 -5.08
CA SER A 238 23.42 17.11 -4.57
C SER A 238 24.46 16.33 -5.38
N ALA A 239 25.71 16.82 -5.39
CA ALA A 239 26.81 16.16 -6.11
C ALA A 239 26.94 14.67 -5.74
N ASP A 240 26.69 14.34 -4.48
CA ASP A 240 26.80 12.97 -3.93
C ASP A 240 25.72 12.02 -4.44
N SER A 241 24.62 12.54 -4.97
CA SER A 241 23.48 11.72 -5.40
C SER A 241 23.68 11.05 -6.76
N GLY A 242 24.69 11.48 -7.55
CA GLY A 242 24.94 10.97 -8.89
C GLY A 242 23.81 11.24 -9.89
N VAL A 243 22.92 12.18 -9.57
CA VAL A 243 21.75 12.52 -10.40
C VAL A 243 22.13 13.62 -11.37
N MET A 244 21.86 13.39 -12.66
CA MET A 244 22.16 14.35 -13.71
C MET A 244 21.10 15.46 -13.75
N ASP A 245 21.43 16.64 -14.25
CA ASP A 245 20.48 17.75 -14.33
C ASP A 245 19.23 17.43 -15.16
N PHE A 246 19.37 16.72 -16.29
CA PHE A 246 18.22 16.32 -17.11
C PHE A 246 17.27 15.35 -16.42
N ASP A 247 17.71 14.66 -15.35
CA ASP A 247 16.82 13.81 -14.55
C ASP A 247 15.75 14.64 -13.84
N TYR A 248 15.96 15.95 -13.67
CA TYR A 248 14.95 16.86 -13.15
C TYR A 248 13.69 16.84 -14.01
N ASN A 249 13.84 16.85 -15.34
CA ASN A 249 12.70 16.82 -16.25
C ASN A 249 11.87 15.54 -16.08
N PHE A 250 12.53 14.39 -15.92
CA PHE A 250 11.85 13.11 -15.72
C PHE A 250 11.20 13.00 -14.34
N MET A 251 11.81 13.59 -13.32
CA MET A 251 11.25 13.71 -11.99
C MET A 251 9.99 14.56 -12.02
N MET A 252 10.07 15.78 -12.55
CA MET A 252 8.96 16.74 -12.55
C MET A 252 7.77 16.29 -13.43
N GLN A 253 8.01 15.52 -14.50
CA GLN A 253 6.94 14.90 -15.30
C GLN A 253 6.33 13.64 -14.67
N GLY A 254 6.85 13.19 -13.52
CA GLY A 254 6.37 11.98 -12.85
C GLY A 254 6.71 10.68 -13.57
N LEU A 255 7.73 10.68 -14.45
CA LEU A 255 8.11 9.52 -15.25
C LEU A 255 9.09 8.58 -14.52
N LYS A 256 9.82 9.10 -13.53
CA LYS A 256 10.87 8.38 -12.79
C LYS A 256 10.70 8.58 -11.28
N VAL A 257 10.98 7.51 -10.54
CA VAL A 257 11.08 7.48 -9.07
C VAL A 257 12.57 7.42 -8.73
N TYR A 258 12.96 8.13 -7.68
CA TYR A 258 14.34 8.25 -7.22
C TYR A 258 14.48 7.69 -5.82
N CYS A 259 15.63 7.10 -5.55
CA CYS A 259 16.01 6.62 -4.23
C CYS A 259 16.88 7.68 -3.57
N CYS A 260 16.56 8.06 -2.34
CA CYS A 260 17.39 8.96 -1.54
C CYS A 260 18.72 8.28 -1.20
N ALA A 261 19.86 8.95 -1.45
CA ALA A 261 21.18 8.40 -1.11
C ALA A 261 21.39 8.19 0.39
N LEU A 262 20.75 9.00 1.26
CA LEU A 262 20.91 8.90 2.71
C LEU A 262 19.97 7.87 3.36
N CYS A 263 18.66 7.98 3.10
CA CYS A 263 17.65 7.16 3.79
C CYS A 263 17.10 6.00 2.96
N LEU A 264 17.61 5.82 1.73
CA LEU A 264 17.17 4.78 0.78
C LEU A 264 15.66 4.77 0.48
N CYS A 265 14.97 5.88 0.78
CA CYS A 265 13.55 6.03 0.51
C CYS A 265 13.32 6.30 -0.98
N ASP A 266 12.46 5.51 -1.60
CA ASP A 266 11.96 5.75 -2.95
C ASP A 266 10.88 6.84 -2.93
N PHE A 267 11.10 7.93 -3.66
CA PHE A 267 10.14 9.02 -3.80
C PHE A 267 10.04 9.50 -5.27
N GLY A 268 8.85 9.90 -5.67
CA GLY A 268 8.55 10.51 -6.97
C GLY A 268 8.10 11.96 -6.86
N CYS A 269 7.63 12.53 -7.97
CA CYS A 269 7.17 13.93 -8.05
C CYS A 269 6.20 14.33 -6.94
N MET A 270 5.09 13.62 -6.76
CA MET A 270 4.03 14.01 -5.83
C MET A 270 4.40 13.77 -4.36
N THR A 271 5.40 12.94 -4.09
CA THR A 271 5.85 12.60 -2.74
C THR A 271 7.05 13.42 -2.30
N ALA A 272 7.71 14.12 -3.22
CA ALA A 272 8.82 15.01 -2.89
C ALA A 272 8.30 16.30 -2.27
N GLU A 273 9.06 16.87 -1.34
CA GLU A 273 8.81 18.24 -0.87
C GLU A 273 9.38 19.23 -1.89
N HIS A 274 8.53 20.04 -2.51
CA HIS A 274 8.93 21.07 -3.47
C HIS A 274 9.01 22.42 -2.78
N ARG A 275 10.11 23.15 -2.95
CA ARG A 275 10.26 24.50 -2.40
C ARG A 275 10.37 25.55 -3.50
N CYS A 276 9.69 26.67 -3.27
CA CYS A 276 9.72 27.83 -4.15
C CYS A 276 11.16 28.34 -4.34
N PRO A 277 11.59 28.65 -5.58
CA PRO A 277 12.94 29.16 -5.84
C PRO A 277 13.17 30.56 -5.24
N LEU A 278 12.12 31.36 -5.11
CA LEU A 278 12.19 32.74 -4.60
C LEU A 278 12.15 32.81 -3.08
N CYS A 279 11.19 32.11 -2.44
CA CYS A 279 10.95 32.23 -0.99
C CYS A 279 11.27 30.96 -0.19
N ARG A 280 11.71 29.87 -0.84
CA ARG A 280 12.05 28.57 -0.23
C ARG A 280 10.95 27.92 0.61
N LYS A 281 9.70 28.40 0.54
CA LYS A 281 8.58 27.75 1.24
C LYS A 281 8.12 26.50 0.48
N PRO A 282 7.68 25.45 1.20
CA PRO A 282 7.11 24.28 0.57
C PRO A 282 5.80 24.64 -0.14
N PHE A 283 5.56 24.06 -1.31
CA PHE A 283 4.31 24.19 -2.05
C PHE A 283 3.90 22.82 -2.63
N GLU A 284 2.60 22.66 -2.90
CA GLU A 284 2.07 21.45 -3.53
C GLU A 284 2.27 21.51 -5.04
N TYR A 285 2.90 20.47 -5.60
CA TYR A 285 3.23 20.40 -7.02
C TYR A 285 2.49 19.25 -7.70
N HIS A 286 1.85 19.53 -8.84
CA HIS A 286 1.26 18.51 -9.69
C HIS A 286 2.05 18.38 -11.02
N PRO A 287 2.26 17.16 -11.56
CA PRO A 287 3.00 16.97 -12.82
C PRO A 287 2.44 17.70 -14.05
N ARG A 288 1.15 18.07 -14.00
CA ARG A 288 0.49 18.88 -15.06
C ARG A 288 0.99 20.33 -15.08
N ASP A 289 1.51 20.82 -13.96
CA ASP A 289 2.02 22.19 -13.83
C ASP A 289 3.41 22.34 -14.41
N TYR A 290 4.09 21.24 -14.77
CA TYR A 290 5.45 21.27 -15.33
C TYR A 290 5.59 22.24 -16.51
N HIS A 291 4.56 22.30 -17.36
CA HIS A 291 4.52 23.14 -18.56
C HIS A 291 3.90 24.53 -18.34
N ARG A 292 3.43 24.82 -17.11
CA ARG A 292 2.80 26.09 -16.75
C ARG A 292 3.77 26.93 -15.90
N GLN A 293 3.51 28.23 -15.85
CA GLN A 293 4.08 29.09 -14.82
C GLN A 293 3.14 29.04 -13.61
N VAL A 294 3.72 28.89 -12.43
CA VAL A 294 2.98 28.79 -11.17
C VAL A 294 3.31 30.02 -10.33
N THR A 295 2.28 30.62 -9.74
CA THR A 295 2.41 31.69 -8.74
C THR A 295 2.73 31.07 -7.38
N CYS A 296 3.69 31.64 -6.66
CA CYS A 296 3.92 31.22 -5.28
C CYS A 296 2.67 31.48 -4.42
N GLY A 297 2.04 30.45 -3.86
CA GLY A 297 0.83 30.57 -3.02
C GLY A 297 1.07 31.15 -1.62
N ASN A 298 2.18 31.87 -1.40
CA ASN A 298 2.58 32.38 -0.10
C ASN A 298 2.27 33.88 -0.01
N ALA A 299 1.65 34.33 1.08
CA ALA A 299 1.26 35.73 1.28
C ALA A 299 2.43 36.74 1.15
N ARG A 300 3.67 36.29 1.41
CA ARG A 300 4.89 37.13 1.31
C ARG A 300 5.64 36.99 -0.02
N CYS A 301 5.12 36.24 -0.99
CA CYS A 301 5.78 36.02 -2.27
C CYS A 301 4.73 35.96 -3.39
N SER A 302 4.68 37.00 -4.22
CA SER A 302 3.82 37.09 -5.41
C SER A 302 4.50 36.65 -6.70
N GLY A 303 5.72 36.09 -6.61
CA GLY A 303 6.51 35.76 -7.79
C GLY A 303 5.92 34.60 -8.59
N THR A 304 5.84 34.79 -9.91
CA THR A 304 5.55 33.74 -10.89
C THR A 304 6.84 33.07 -11.33
N PHE A 305 6.88 31.74 -11.32
CA PHE A 305 8.01 30.99 -11.84
C PHE A 305 7.56 29.81 -12.69
N GLY A 306 8.29 29.54 -13.76
CA GLY A 306 8.20 28.29 -14.51
C GLY A 306 9.18 27.25 -13.99
N PHE A 307 8.98 25.99 -14.38
CA PHE A 307 9.93 24.91 -14.12
C PHE A 307 10.99 24.83 -15.23
N TRP A 308 12.26 24.79 -14.85
CA TRP A 308 13.37 24.68 -15.79
C TRP A 308 13.28 23.42 -16.66
N LEU A 309 13.52 23.58 -17.96
CA LEU A 309 13.62 22.47 -18.90
C LEU A 309 15.07 22.30 -19.32
N TYR A 310 15.71 21.25 -18.81
CA TYR A 310 17.06 20.88 -19.27
C TYR A 310 16.99 20.28 -20.67
N HIS A 311 18.02 20.56 -21.49
CA HIS A 311 18.14 19.90 -22.78
C HIS A 311 18.40 18.40 -22.58
N VAL A 312 17.59 17.56 -23.22
CA VAL A 312 17.73 16.10 -23.16
C VAL A 312 17.90 15.57 -24.57
N PRO A 313 18.97 14.79 -24.86
CA PRO A 313 19.12 14.13 -26.15
C PRO A 313 17.88 13.28 -26.47
N GLY A 314 17.37 13.37 -27.71
CA GLY A 314 16.09 12.76 -28.10
C GLY A 314 15.98 11.26 -27.77
N TRP A 315 17.08 10.51 -27.90
CA TRP A 315 17.14 9.08 -27.57
C TRP A 315 16.89 8.80 -26.07
N ARG A 316 17.36 9.66 -25.15
CA ARG A 316 17.13 9.52 -23.71
C ARG A 316 15.68 9.83 -23.33
N THR A 317 15.07 10.82 -23.98
CA THR A 317 13.66 11.17 -23.76
C THR A 317 12.75 10.00 -24.11
N THR A 318 12.98 9.36 -25.26
CA THR A 318 12.21 8.19 -25.72
C THR A 318 12.44 6.97 -24.81
N CYS A 319 13.69 6.68 -24.45
CA CYS A 319 14.02 5.61 -23.52
C CYS A 319 13.43 5.83 -22.12
N GLY A 320 13.48 7.06 -21.60
CA GLY A 320 12.91 7.44 -20.31
C GLY A 320 11.39 7.25 -20.26
N ARG A 321 10.67 7.75 -21.27
CA ARG A 321 9.21 7.56 -21.39
C ARG A 321 8.82 6.08 -21.52
N ARG A 322 9.58 5.30 -22.30
CA ARG A 322 9.36 3.85 -22.45
C ARG A 322 9.58 3.09 -21.15
N ARG A 323 10.62 3.46 -20.38
CA ARG A 323 10.89 2.88 -19.04
C ARG A 323 9.81 3.26 -18.03
N GLY A 324 9.34 4.50 -18.01
CA GLY A 324 8.24 4.96 -17.15
C GLY A 324 6.93 4.20 -17.39
N ARG A 325 6.53 4.04 -18.67
CA ARG A 325 5.36 3.21 -19.05
C ARG A 325 5.53 1.74 -18.68
N SER A 326 6.75 1.20 -18.84
CA SER A 326 7.05 -0.19 -18.49
C SER A 326 7.00 -0.46 -16.99
N ARG A 327 7.43 0.50 -16.16
CA ARG A 327 7.38 0.38 -14.69
C ARG A 327 5.95 0.50 -14.14
N SER A 328 5.17 1.47 -14.62
CA SER A 328 3.75 1.63 -14.24
C SER A 328 2.86 0.48 -14.73
N GLY A 329 3.15 -0.13 -15.88
CA GLY A 329 2.39 -1.28 -16.42
C GLY A 329 2.83 -2.68 -15.92
N ARG A 330 3.98 -2.80 -15.25
CA ARG A 330 4.55 -4.10 -14.82
C ARG A 330 3.76 -4.83 -13.72
N PRO A 331 3.27 -4.18 -12.65
CA PRO A 331 2.49 -4.85 -11.62
C PRO A 331 1.20 -5.43 -12.20
N SER A 332 0.53 -4.67 -13.07
CA SER A 332 -0.76 -4.98 -13.68
C SER A 332 -0.64 -6.12 -14.70
N SER A 333 0.37 -6.08 -15.56
CA SER A 333 0.58 -7.11 -16.58
C SER A 333 1.09 -8.43 -16.00
N ALA A 334 1.97 -8.41 -15.00
CA ALA A 334 2.42 -9.62 -14.32
C ALA A 334 1.30 -10.26 -13.49
N ARG A 335 0.51 -9.46 -12.76
CA ARG A 335 -0.69 -9.96 -12.06
C ARG A 335 -1.75 -10.49 -13.02
N ARG A 336 -1.98 -9.82 -14.16
CA ARG A 336 -2.89 -10.29 -15.23
C ARG A 336 -2.43 -11.61 -15.82
N ARG A 337 -1.14 -11.76 -16.14
CA ARG A 337 -0.55 -13.03 -16.62
C ARG A 337 -0.72 -14.14 -15.58
N ARG A 338 -0.47 -13.86 -14.30
CA ARG A 338 -0.69 -14.83 -13.21
C ARG A 338 -2.17 -15.23 -13.08
N ARG A 339 -3.12 -14.28 -13.20
CA ARG A 339 -4.57 -14.57 -13.21
C ARG A 339 -4.97 -15.45 -14.40
N VAL A 340 -4.51 -15.12 -15.62
CA VAL A 340 -4.78 -15.92 -16.83
C VAL A 340 -4.21 -17.34 -16.71
N SER A 341 -2.97 -17.48 -16.22
CA SER A 341 -2.36 -18.78 -16.00
C SER A 341 -3.09 -19.62 -14.94
N ARG A 342 -3.58 -18.99 -13.86
CA ARG A 342 -4.41 -19.66 -12.85
C ARG A 342 -5.76 -20.10 -13.43
N ALA A 343 -6.42 -19.25 -14.20
CA ALA A 343 -7.69 -19.58 -14.86
C ALA A 343 -7.54 -20.74 -15.85
N ARG A 344 -6.45 -20.77 -16.64
CA ARG A 344 -6.12 -21.91 -17.53
C ARG A 344 -5.93 -23.21 -16.75
N ARG A 345 -5.17 -23.18 -15.64
CA ARG A 345 -4.96 -24.37 -14.79
C ARG A 345 -6.26 -24.86 -14.13
N ALA A 346 -7.14 -23.95 -13.71
CA ALA A 346 -8.44 -24.28 -13.15
C ALA A 346 -9.35 -24.96 -14.20
N ARG A 347 -9.41 -24.43 -15.42
CA ARG A 347 -10.15 -25.04 -16.54
C ARG A 347 -9.61 -26.42 -16.91
N ALA A 348 -8.28 -26.58 -16.96
CA ALA A 348 -7.66 -27.88 -17.22
C ALA A 348 -7.95 -28.93 -16.12
N ARG A 349 -8.11 -28.50 -14.86
CA ARG A 349 -8.51 -29.38 -13.75
C ARG A 349 -10.00 -29.74 -13.82
N ALA A 350 -10.85 -28.80 -14.22
CA ALA A 350 -12.29 -29.05 -14.40
C ALA A 350 -12.58 -29.96 -15.61
N ALA A 351 -11.78 -29.85 -16.67
CA ALA A 351 -11.90 -30.66 -17.89
C ALA A 351 -11.31 -32.08 -17.76
N ARG A 352 -10.67 -32.43 -16.62
CA ARG A 352 -10.23 -33.81 -16.39
C ARG A 352 -11.46 -34.67 -16.06
N PRO A 353 -11.82 -35.67 -16.88
CA PRO A 353 -12.90 -36.59 -16.53
C PRO A 353 -12.53 -37.30 -15.24
N ARG A 354 -13.44 -37.23 -14.26
CA ARG A 354 -13.38 -38.04 -13.05
C ARG A 354 -13.41 -39.51 -13.48
N ARG A 355 -12.25 -40.15 -13.59
CA ARG A 355 -12.14 -41.62 -13.60
C ARG A 355 -12.59 -42.13 -12.23
N ARG A 356 -13.91 -42.13 -12.00
CA ARG A 356 -14.55 -42.92 -10.94
C ARG A 356 -14.48 -44.37 -11.37
N GLY A 357 -14.00 -45.20 -10.46
CA GLY A 357 -13.61 -46.59 -10.69
C GLY A 357 -14.70 -47.43 -11.31
N ALA A 358 -14.33 -48.19 -12.34
CA ALA A 358 -15.04 -49.35 -12.81
C ALA A 358 -14.03 -50.48 -13.01
N ARG A 359 -14.20 -51.52 -12.17
CA ARG A 359 -13.58 -52.87 -12.09
C ARG A 359 -13.23 -53.11 -10.62
N ARG A 360 -14.18 -53.41 -9.73
CA ARG A 360 -15.08 -54.60 -9.66
C ARG A 360 -14.36 -55.90 -9.99
N GLY A 361 -14.42 -56.80 -9.00
CA GLY A 361 -13.57 -57.97 -8.85
C GLY A 361 -13.72 -59.01 -9.95
N ARG A 362 -12.66 -59.79 -10.10
CA ARG A 362 -12.71 -61.09 -10.74
C ARG A 362 -12.08 -62.08 -9.74
N SER A 363 -12.95 -62.86 -9.13
CA SER A 363 -12.60 -64.06 -8.38
C SER A 363 -12.06 -65.13 -9.33
N SER A 364 -11.09 -65.87 -8.80
CA SER A 364 -10.59 -67.20 -9.15
C SER A 364 -11.50 -68.10 -10.00
N SER A 365 -10.95 -68.74 -11.04
CA SER A 365 -10.68 -70.20 -11.13
C SER A 365 -10.44 -70.68 -12.58
N SER A 366 -9.71 -71.80 -12.71
CA SER A 366 -9.47 -72.69 -13.86
C SER A 366 -8.63 -72.15 -15.03
N LEU A 367 -7.35 -72.54 -15.11
CA LEU A 367 -6.85 -73.69 -15.91
C LEU A 367 -6.82 -73.37 -17.41
N ASP A 368 -5.64 -73.14 -17.97
CA ASP A 368 -5.11 -74.12 -18.91
C ASP A 368 -3.61 -73.98 -19.16
N CYS A 369 -3.00 -75.15 -19.23
CA CYS A 369 -1.58 -75.44 -19.34
C CYS A 369 -1.33 -75.97 -20.76
N SER A 370 -0.53 -75.27 -21.55
CA SER A 370 0.16 -75.70 -22.79
C SER A 370 0.44 -74.42 -23.58
N THR A 371 1.64 -74.04 -24.00
CA THR A 371 2.66 -74.84 -24.66
C THR A 371 3.99 -74.10 -24.51
N ARG A 372 5.01 -74.76 -23.93
CA ARG A 372 6.42 -74.48 -24.25
C ARG A 372 6.67 -75.04 -25.65
N ALA A 373 7.27 -74.27 -26.55
CA ALA A 373 8.38 -74.70 -27.42
C ALA A 373 8.68 -73.72 -28.57
N ARG A 374 9.98 -73.44 -28.73
CA ARG A 374 10.70 -72.98 -29.95
C ARG A 374 10.52 -71.49 -30.31
N ALA A 375 11.55 -70.73 -30.69
CA ALA A 375 12.91 -71.06 -31.08
C ALA A 375 13.86 -69.89 -30.75
N ALA A 376 15.08 -70.27 -30.35
CA ALA A 376 16.26 -69.43 -30.43
C ALA A 376 16.73 -69.31 -31.90
N ALA A 377 17.63 -68.35 -32.11
CA ALA A 377 18.48 -68.11 -33.28
C ALA A 377 17.86 -67.33 -34.45
N SER A 378 18.26 -66.07 -34.59
CA SER A 378 19.20 -65.68 -35.67
C SER A 378 19.70 -64.24 -35.47
N SER A 379 20.94 -64.17 -34.99
CA SER A 379 21.90 -63.11 -35.25
C SER A 379 22.05 -62.80 -36.74
N LEU A 380 22.52 -61.58 -37.06
CA LEU A 380 23.20 -61.10 -38.28
C LEU A 380 22.44 -60.05 -39.09
N ARG A 381 22.75 -58.76 -38.86
CA ARG A 381 23.77 -58.03 -39.64
C ARG A 381 23.77 -56.54 -39.27
N ARG A 382 24.93 -56.11 -38.81
CA ARG A 382 25.40 -54.72 -38.92
C ARG A 382 25.59 -54.40 -40.41
N ALA A 383 25.26 -53.17 -40.78
CA ALA A 383 26.04 -52.37 -41.72
C ALA A 383 26.61 -51.20 -40.92
#